data_AF-X1LG06-F1
#
_entry.id   AF-X1LG06-F1
#
_cell.length_a   1.000
_cell.length_b   1.000
_cell.length_c   1.000
_cell.angle_alpha   90.00
_cell.angle_beta   90.00
_cell.angle_gamma   90.00
#
_symmetry.space_group_name_H-M   'P 1'
#
loop_
_entity.id
_entity.type
_entity.pdbx_description
1 polymer ?
#
loop_
_entity_poly.entity_id
_entity_poly.type
_entity_poly.pdbx_seq_one_letter_code
_entity_poly.pdbx_strand_id
1 'polypeptide(L)'
;MEFGKIYGQEIKPDNDLIQVFGKKANRNYYEIKEYQLKKFLQGETVKIDSRPGISKGFVIVTYKKMPIAIGKYNGKEMKSEVKRERRIPL
;
A
#
# COMPACT_ATOMS: atom_id res chain seq x y z
N MET A 1 -10.04 -7.44 -15.23
CA MET A 1 -9.86 -6.89 -13.86
C MET A 1 -9.32 -8.01 -13.00
N GLU A 2 -8.12 -7.86 -12.46
CA GLU A 2 -7.46 -8.87 -11.61
C GLU A 2 -7.64 -8.44 -10.15
N PHE A 3 -8.12 -9.34 -9.28
CA PHE A 3 -8.41 -8.98 -7.88
C PHE A 3 -7.23 -9.23 -6.93
N GLY A 4 -6.28 -10.06 -7.33
CA GLY A 4 -5.10 -10.36 -6.55
C GLY A 4 -4.40 -11.62 -7.05
N LYS A 5 -3.25 -11.90 -6.44
CA LYS A 5 -2.43 -13.09 -6.72
C LYS A 5 -2.17 -13.84 -5.42
N ILE A 6 -2.22 -15.16 -5.48
CA ILE A 6 -1.83 -16.03 -4.38
C ILE A 6 -0.32 -16.28 -4.49
N TYR A 7 0.42 -15.97 -3.44
CA TYR A 7 1.84 -16.25 -3.31
C TYR A 7 2.05 -17.14 -2.07
N GLY A 8 2.10 -18.46 -2.28
CA GLY A 8 2.16 -19.42 -1.18
C GLY A 8 0.90 -19.34 -0.31
N GLN A 9 1.07 -18.96 0.96
CA GLN A 9 -0.05 -18.74 1.90
C GLN A 9 -0.51 -17.27 1.99
N GLU A 10 0.13 -16.34 1.28
CA GLU A 10 -0.24 -14.93 1.28
C GLU A 10 -1.10 -14.56 0.06
N ILE A 11 -2.18 -13.82 0.28
CA ILE A 11 -2.93 -13.17 -0.81
C ILE A 11 -2.40 -11.76 -0.98
N LYS A 12 -1.82 -11.47 -2.15
CA LYS A 12 -1.51 -10.11 -2.58
C LYS A 12 -2.76 -9.51 -3.23
N PRO A 13 -3.41 -8.52 -2.61
CA PRO A 13 -4.48 -7.80 -3.29
C PRO A 13 -3.89 -7.04 -4.49
N ASP A 14 -4.67 -6.88 -5.56
CA ASP A 14 -4.25 -6.01 -6.67
C ASP A 14 -4.56 -4.54 -6.36
N ASN A 15 -3.76 -3.61 -6.92
CA ASN A 15 -4.02 -2.18 -6.78
C ASN A 15 -5.40 -1.79 -7.37
N ASP A 16 -5.86 -2.46 -8.43
CA ASP A 16 -7.16 -2.18 -9.05
C ASP A 16 -8.33 -2.54 -8.10
N LEU A 17 -8.21 -3.65 -7.35
CA LEU A 17 -9.17 -3.99 -6.28
C LEU A 17 -9.25 -2.88 -5.23
N ILE A 18 -8.10 -2.35 -4.81
CA ILE A 18 -8.03 -1.32 -3.76
C ILE A 18 -8.53 0.04 -4.25
N GLN A 19 -8.34 0.38 -5.52
CA GLN A 19 -8.91 1.61 -6.08
C GLN A 19 -10.44 1.58 -6.09
N VAL A 20 -11.04 0.42 -6.38
CA VAL A 20 -12.51 0.26 -6.43
C VAL A 20 -13.12 0.11 -5.04
N PHE A 21 -12.51 -0.70 -4.16
CA PHE A 21 -13.12 -1.09 -2.88
C PHE A 21 -12.42 -0.54 -1.63
N GLY A 22 -11.21 0.02 -1.77
CA GLY A 22 -10.37 0.41 -0.63
C GLY A 22 -10.99 1.48 0.28
N LYS A 23 -11.93 2.28 -0.23
CA LYS A 23 -12.70 3.24 0.60
C LYS A 23 -13.56 2.58 1.68
N LYS A 24 -13.91 1.29 1.52
CA LYS A 24 -14.67 0.52 2.52
C LYS A 24 -13.76 -0.21 3.51
N ALA A 25 -12.44 -0.18 3.33
CA ALA A 25 -11.52 -0.82 4.25
C ALA A 25 -11.50 -0.10 5.60
N ASN A 26 -11.82 -0.81 6.67
CA ASN A 26 -11.87 -0.30 8.03
C ASN A 26 -10.72 -0.81 8.92
N ARG A 27 -9.84 -1.66 8.36
CA ARG A 27 -8.72 -2.30 9.05
C ARG A 27 -7.51 -2.39 8.12
N ASN A 28 -6.33 -2.48 8.72
CA ASN A 28 -5.07 -2.76 8.02
C ASN A 28 -4.78 -1.80 6.85
N TYR A 29 -5.01 -0.50 7.11
CA TYR A 29 -4.62 0.58 6.22
C TYR A 29 -3.64 1.52 6.92
N TYR A 30 -2.78 2.14 6.12
CA TYR A 30 -1.82 3.14 6.59
C TYR A 30 -2.05 4.45 5.83
N GLU A 31 -2.37 5.50 6.58
CA GLU A 31 -2.45 6.86 6.06
C GLU A 31 -1.03 7.40 5.89
N ILE A 32 -0.57 7.48 4.65
CA ILE A 32 0.77 7.96 4.31
C ILE A 32 0.88 9.47 4.51
N LYS A 33 2.02 9.90 5.05
CA LYS A 33 2.30 11.34 5.19
C LYS A 33 2.84 11.90 3.89
N GLU A 34 2.64 13.19 3.68
CA GLU A 34 3.02 13.88 2.45
C GLU A 34 4.52 13.71 2.10
N TYR A 35 5.41 13.78 3.08
CA TYR A 35 6.86 13.57 2.86
C TYR A 35 7.24 12.14 2.43
N GLN A 36 6.38 11.15 2.69
CA GLN A 36 6.57 9.75 2.28
C GLN A 36 5.94 9.48 0.91
N LEU A 37 4.88 10.22 0.57
CA LEU A 37 4.01 9.98 -0.59
C LEU A 37 4.79 9.93 -1.91
N LYS A 38 5.65 10.94 -2.16
CA LYS A 38 6.41 11.03 -3.41
C LYS A 38 7.26 9.77 -3.63
N LYS A 39 8.08 9.40 -2.64
CA LYS A 39 8.92 8.20 -2.66
C LYS A 39 8.11 6.93 -2.87
N PHE A 40 6.98 6.81 -2.17
CA PHE A 40 6.11 5.65 -2.29
C PHE A 40 5.51 5.49 -3.69
N LEU A 41 5.05 6.59 -4.30
CA LEU A 41 4.53 6.60 -5.68
C LEU A 41 5.62 6.34 -6.73
N GLN A 42 6.88 6.64 -6.41
CA GLN A 42 8.05 6.27 -7.23
C GLN A 42 8.43 4.79 -7.11
N GLY A 43 7.74 4.03 -6.24
CA GLY A 43 8.01 2.62 -6.02
C GLY A 43 9.10 2.35 -4.98
N GLU A 44 9.49 3.34 -4.19
CA GLU A 44 10.50 3.20 -3.13
C GLU A 44 9.92 2.63 -1.83
N THR A 45 10.82 2.20 -0.95
CA THR A 45 10.49 1.81 0.43
C THR A 45 10.49 3.04 1.32
N VAL A 46 9.47 3.16 2.17
CA VAL A 46 9.36 4.24 3.15
C VAL A 46 9.42 3.70 4.57
N LYS A 47 10.09 4.42 5.48
CA LYS A 47 10.04 4.11 6.92
C LYS A 47 8.65 4.42 7.46
N ILE A 48 8.14 3.55 8.31
CA ILE A 48 6.81 3.70 8.91
C ILE A 48 7.00 3.96 10.40
N ASP A 49 6.37 5.03 10.88
CA ASP A 49 6.27 5.24 12.32
C ASP A 49 5.41 4.13 12.90
N SER A 50 5.90 3.42 13.91
CA SER A 50 5.15 2.33 14.53
C SER A 50 3.81 2.87 15.02
N ARG A 51 2.72 2.42 14.39
CA ARG A 51 1.36 2.77 14.79
C ARG A 51 0.56 1.49 15.00
N PRO A 52 -0.29 1.44 16.03
CA PRO A 52 -1.26 0.36 16.16
C PRO A 52 -2.21 0.37 14.96
N GLY A 53 -2.58 -0.81 14.46
CA GLY A 53 -3.63 -0.97 13.43
C GLY A 53 -3.17 -1.48 12.06
N ILE A 54 -1.86 -1.70 11.85
CA ILE A 54 -1.35 -2.39 10.66
C ILE A 54 -0.56 -3.63 11.06
N SER A 55 -0.75 -4.72 10.30
CA SER A 55 -0.05 -5.99 10.49
C SER A 55 1.05 -6.14 9.45
N LYS A 56 2.04 -7.01 9.74
CA LYS A 56 3.01 -7.42 8.71
C LYS A 56 2.27 -8.03 7.52
N GLY A 57 2.79 -7.79 6.31
CA GLY A 57 2.17 -8.23 5.05
C GLY A 57 1.64 -7.07 4.22
N PHE A 58 0.60 -7.33 3.42
CA PHE A 58 0.02 -6.32 2.54
C PHE A 58 -0.88 -5.36 3.31
N VAL A 59 -0.65 -4.06 3.11
CA VAL A 59 -1.35 -2.97 3.78
C VAL A 59 -1.89 -2.02 2.72
N ILE A 60 -3.14 -1.59 2.87
CA ILE A 60 -3.73 -0.56 2.01
C ILE A 60 -3.09 0.78 2.37
N VAL A 61 -2.57 1.50 1.38
CA VAL A 61 -2.02 2.84 1.61
C VAL A 61 -3.03 3.87 1.16
N THR A 62 -3.32 4.81 2.05
CA THR A 62 -4.26 5.89 1.82
C THR A 62 -3.58 7.25 1.95
N TYR A 63 -4.04 8.23 1.16
CA TYR A 63 -3.67 9.63 1.31
C TYR A 63 -4.92 10.50 1.24
N LYS A 64 -5.11 11.37 2.23
CA LYS A 64 -6.35 12.14 2.44
C LYS A 64 -7.58 11.22 2.46
N LYS A 65 -7.48 10.07 3.14
CA LYS A 65 -8.51 9.01 3.19
C LYS A 65 -8.85 8.37 1.84
N MET A 66 -8.07 8.61 0.79
CA MET A 66 -8.26 7.97 -0.51
C MET A 66 -7.25 6.84 -0.68
N PRO A 67 -7.68 5.61 -1.05
CA PRO A 67 -6.75 4.54 -1.37
C PRO A 67 -5.94 4.90 -2.60
N ILE A 68 -4.61 4.81 -2.49
CA ILE A 68 -3.69 5.14 -3.59
C ILE A 68 -3.01 3.90 -4.16
N ALA A 69 -2.68 2.94 -3.30
CA ALA A 69 -1.94 1.72 -3.65
C ALA A 69 -1.87 0.75 -2.46
N ILE A 70 -1.16 -0.35 -2.65
CA ILE A 70 -0.79 -1.30 -1.59
C ILE A 70 0.71 -1.16 -1.31
N GLY A 71 1.09 -1.44 -0.06
CA GLY A 71 2.48 -1.66 0.33
C GLY A 71 2.66 -2.97 1.09
N LYS A 72 3.87 -3.55 1.03
CA LYS A 72 4.25 -4.69 1.88
C LYS A 72 5.01 -4.18 3.10
N TYR A 73 4.39 -4.28 4.26
CA TYR A 73 4.94 -3.84 5.55
C TYR A 73 5.66 -4.99 6.26
N ASN A 74 6.87 -4.75 6.77
CA ASN A 74 7.67 -5.76 7.47
C ASN A 74 7.73 -5.57 9.01
N GLY A 75 7.06 -4.55 9.55
CA GLY A 75 7.14 -4.16 10.97
C GLY A 75 7.98 -2.90 11.23
N LYS A 76 8.72 -2.40 10.23
CA LYS A 76 9.52 -1.18 10.34
C LYS A 76 9.37 -0.27 9.12
N GLU A 77 9.27 -0.88 7.95
CA GLU A 77 9.28 -0.18 6.66
C GLU A 77 8.21 -0.78 5.74
N MET A 78 7.75 0.03 4.80
CA MET A 78 6.75 -0.36 3.83
C MET A 78 7.32 -0.22 2.43
N LYS A 79 7.42 -1.35 1.73
CA LYS A 79 7.80 -1.41 0.33
C LYS A 79 6.58 -1.11 -0.54
N SER A 80 6.72 -0.18 -1.48
CA SER A 80 5.66 0.13 -2.44
C SER A 80 5.40 -1.02 -3.42
N GLU A 81 4.13 -1.35 -3.62
CA GLU A 81 3.66 -2.30 -4.64
C GLU A 81 2.96 -1.57 -5.80
N VAL A 82 3.23 -0.27 -5.99
CA VAL A 82 2.79 0.48 -7.18
C VAL A 82 3.38 -0.18 -8.43
N LYS A 83 2.48 -0.55 -9.37
CA LYS A 83 2.83 -1.15 -10.68
C LYS A 83 3.84 -0.25 -11.39
N ARG A 84 4.88 -0.83 -11.99
CA ARG A 84 6.01 -0.06 -12.57
C ARG A 84 5.54 0.97 -13.59
N GLU A 85 4.58 0.59 -14.42
CA GLU A 85 3.96 1.44 -15.44
C GLU A 85 3.12 2.61 -14.88
N ARG A 86 2.79 2.60 -13.59
CA ARG A 86 2.00 3.65 -12.91
C ARG A 86 2.82 4.50 -11.94
N ARG A 87 4.13 4.29 -11.89
CA ARG A 87 5.00 5.10 -11.02
C ARG A 87 5.15 6.50 -11.59
N ILE A 88 5.20 7.48 -10.70
CA ILE A 88 5.55 8.84 -11.10
C ILE A 88 7.06 8.91 -11.40
N PRO A 89 7.50 9.79 -12.30
CA PRO A 89 8.92 10.00 -12.56
C PRO A 89 9.67 10.49 -11.30
N LEU A 90 10.99 10.32 -11.31
CA LEU A 90 11.89 10.75 -10.23
C LEU A 90 11.86 12.28 -10.03
#